data_AF-A0A522ASL6-F1
#
_entry.id   AF-A0A522ASL6-F1
#
_cell.length_a   1.000
_cell.length_b   1.000
_cell.length_c   1.000
_cell.angle_alpha   90.00
_cell.angle_beta   90.00
_cell.angle_gamma   90.00
#
_symmetry.space_group_name_H-M   'P 1'
#
loop_
_entity.id
_entity.type
_entity.pdbx_description
1 polymer ?
#
loop_
_entity_poly.entity_id
_entity_poly.type
_entity_poly.pdbx_seq_one_letter_code
_entity_poly.pdbx_strand_id
1 'polypeptide(L)' 'MCGEFIELDLPARDSLAFSIDHIIPLSKGGDDIFSNVRATHYSCNSRRGNRE' A
#
# COMPACT_ATOMS: atom_id res chain seq x y z
N MET A 1 8.77 0.94 -1.23
CA MET A 1 8.39 0.53 0.14
C MET A 1 9.58 0.76 1.04
N CYS A 2 9.37 1.31 2.23
CA CYS A 2 10.45 1.79 3.10
C CYS A 2 11.34 0.68 3.68
N GLY A 3 10.89 -0.58 3.69
CA GLY A 3 11.66 -1.71 4.22
C GLY A 3 11.55 -1.91 5.74
N GLU A 4 10.80 -1.04 6.41
CA GLU A 4 10.52 -1.12 7.83
C GLU A 4 9.36 -2.09 8.13
N PHE A 5 9.29 -2.55 9.38
CA PHE A 5 8.17 -3.38 9.86
C PHE A 5 6.83 -2.64 9.79
N ILE A 6 5.75 -3.41 9.65
CA ILE A 6 4.38 -2.89 9.63
C ILE A 6 3.66 -3.42 10.86
N GLU A 7 3.32 -2.53 11.77
CA GLU A 7 2.51 -2.82 12.95
C GLU A 7 1.03 -2.93 12.54
N LEU A 8 0.44 -4.11 12.75
CA LEU A 8 -0.94 -4.40 12.30
C LEU A 8 -2.00 -3.83 13.24
N ASP A 9 -1.64 -3.53 14.50
CA ASP A 9 -2.56 -3.06 15.53
C ASP A 9 -2.70 -1.52 15.58
N LEU A 10 -2.06 -0.81 14.64
CA LEU A 10 -2.15 0.64 14.59
C LEU A 10 -3.54 1.10 14.10
N PRO A 11 -4.05 2.24 14.61
CA PRO A 11 -5.27 2.84 14.10
C PRO A 11 -5.17 3.12 12.59
N ALA A 12 -6.26 2.93 11.84
CA ALA A 12 -6.26 3.01 10.37
C ALA A 12 -5.76 4.36 9.79
N ARG A 13 -5.78 5.45 10.58
CA ARG A 13 -5.30 6.78 10.18
C ARG A 13 -3.85 7.06 10.58
N ASP A 14 -3.19 6.13 11.24
CA ASP A 14 -1.77 6.25 11.55
C ASP A 14 -0.95 6.21 10.27
N SER A 15 0.09 7.05 10.20
CA SER A 15 1.02 7.09 9.08
C SER A 15 1.71 5.74 8.82
N LEU A 16 1.89 4.92 9.85
CA LEU A 16 2.53 3.61 9.82
C LEU A 16 1.52 2.45 9.85
N ALA A 17 0.21 2.74 9.79
CA ALA A 17 -0.80 1.69 9.74
C ALA A 17 -0.66 0.83 8.48
N PHE A 18 -1.03 -0.44 8.61
CA PHE A 18 -1.12 -1.37 7.47
C PHE A 18 -2.06 -0.84 6.40
N SER A 19 -1.63 -0.96 5.14
CA SER A 19 -2.41 -0.62 3.96
C SER A 19 -2.01 -1.54 2.80
N ILE A 20 -2.94 -1.74 1.86
CA ILE A 20 -2.75 -2.56 0.66
C ILE A 20 -2.49 -1.63 -0.52
N ASP A 21 -1.43 -1.90 -1.26
CA ASP A 21 -1.02 -1.14 -2.43
C ASP A 21 -0.94 -2.05 -3.66
N HIS A 22 -1.66 -1.70 -4.73
CA HIS A 22 -1.65 -2.46 -5.98
C HIS A 22 -0.35 -2.21 -6.74
N ILE A 23 0.45 -3.24 -7.03
CA ILE A 23 1.75 -3.10 -7.71
C ILE A 23 1.58 -2.34 -9.03
N ILE A 24 0.63 -2.81 -9.86
CA ILE A 24 0.10 -2.10 -11.02
C ILE A 24 -1.26 -1.50 -10.61
N PRO A 25 -1.47 -0.17 -10.68
CA PRO A 25 -2.74 0.44 -10.33
C PRO A 25 -3.90 -0.09 -11.17
N LEU A 26 -5.07 -0.25 -10.55
CA LEU A 26 -6.29 -0.66 -11.26
C LEU A 26 -6.63 0.29 -12.43
N SER A 27 -6.43 1.61 -12.24
CA SER A 27 -6.65 2.60 -13.31
C SER A 27 -5.67 2.49 -14.48
N LYS A 28 -4.56 1.75 -14.31
CA LYS A 28 -3.57 1.47 -15.34
C LYS A 28 -3.68 0.03 -15.89
N GLY A 29 -4.76 -0.68 -15.57
CA GLY A 29 -5.01 -2.04 -16.05
C GLY A 29 -4.42 -3.13 -15.18
N GLY A 30 -4.06 -2.84 -13.92
CA GLY A 30 -3.73 -3.87 -12.95
C GLY A 30 -4.97 -4.64 -12.50
N ASP A 31 -4.79 -5.93 -12.19
CA ASP A 31 -5.86 -6.81 -11.69
C ASP A 31 -6.00 -6.71 -10.16
N ASP A 32 -7.21 -6.93 -9.64
CA ASP A 32 -7.45 -7.00 -8.19
C ASP A 32 -7.24 -8.44 -7.68
N ILE A 33 -5.96 -8.85 -7.65
CA ILE A 33 -5.54 -10.21 -7.28
C ILE A 33 -4.37 -10.19 -6.31
N PHE A 34 -4.20 -11.27 -5.53
CA PHE A 34 -3.13 -11.39 -4.53
C PHE A 34 -1.73 -11.17 -5.08
N SER A 35 -1.46 -11.56 -6.33
CA SER A 35 -0.16 -11.35 -6.98
C SER A 35 0.11 -9.91 -7.41
N ASN A 36 -0.91 -9.05 -7.45
CA ASN A 36 -0.80 -7.63 -7.80
C ASN A 36 -0.94 -6.71 -6.58
N VAL A 37 -0.83 -7.23 -5.35
CA VAL A 37 -0.89 -6.40 -4.14
C VAL A 37 0.33 -6.62 -3.26
N ARG A 38 0.66 -5.59 -2.47
CA ARG A 38 1.74 -5.64 -1.49
C ARG A 38 1.36 -4.88 -0.21
N ALA A 39 1.91 -5.31 0.92
CA ALA A 39 1.68 -4.70 2.23
C ALA A 39 2.56 -3.47 2.44
N THR A 40 1.96 -2.30 2.66
CA THR A 40 2.63 -1.01 2.86
C THR A 40 2.16 -0.30 4.12
N HIS A 41 2.89 0.71 4.57
CA HIS A 41 2.31 1.73 5.44
C HIS A 41 1.33 2.62 4.67
N TYR A 42 0.32 3.14 5.36
CA TYR A 42 -0.62 4.13 4.84
C TYR A 42 0.09 5.36 4.24
N SER A 43 1.09 5.92 4.93
CA SER A 43 1.84 7.07 4.43
C SER A 43 2.70 6.76 3.21
N CYS A 44 3.30 5.57 3.16
CA CYS A 44 4.06 5.10 1.99
C CYS A 44 3.13 4.92 0.78
N ASN A 45 1.94 4.34 0.98
CA ASN A 45 0.92 4.20 -0.06
C ASN A 45 0.51 5.58 -0.61
N SER A 46 0.14 6.48 0.31
CA SER A 46 -0.32 7.83 0.00
C SER A 46 0.74 8.65 -0.75
N ARG A 47 2.02 8.54 -0.36
CA ARG A 47 3.14 9.22 -1.05
C ARG A 47 3.37 8.70 -2.47
N ARG A 48 3.18 7.40 -2.71
CA ARG A 48 3.27 6.83 -4.07
C ARG A 48 2.12 7.33 -4.94
N GLY A 49 0.89 7.23 -4.44
CA GLY A 49 -0.33 7.59 -5.17
C GLY A 49 -0.46 6.81 -6.50
N ASN A 50 -1.20 7.37 -7.44
CA ASN A 50 -1.43 6.76 -8.77
C ASN A 50 -0.36 7.14 -9.81
N ARG A 51 0.90 7.28 -9.38
CA ARG A 51 1.96 7.84 -10.23
C ARG A 51 2.73 6.76 -10.99
N GLU A 52 2.73 5.54 -10.50
CA GLU A 52 3.48 4.41 -11.05
C GLU A 52 2.56 3.22 -11.31
#